data_AF-A0A963QR06-F1
#
_entry.id   AF-A0A963QR06-F1
#
_cell.length_a   1.000
_cell.length_b   1.000
_cell.length_c   1.000
_cell.angle_alpha   90.00
_cell.angle_beta   90.00
_cell.angle_gamma   90.00
#
_symmetry.space_group_name_H-M   'P 1'
#
loop_
_entity.id
_entity.type
_entity.pdbx_description
1 polymer ?
#
loop_
_entity_poly.entity_id
_entity_poly.type
_entity_poly.pdbx_seq_one_letter_code
_entity_poly.pdbx_strand_id
1 'polypeptide(L)'
;LVVWPKVFEANRRIILSASMIAARGMIQREGEVVHFVVHRLSDLSDALASVGNRGAFPLPHGRGDEFHNASPAPDPRHPKPRDMFIRDLHLDTIKVRTKDFR
;
A
#
# COMPACT_ATOMS: atom_id res chain seq x y z
N LEU A 1 12.92 -6.64 -17.74
CA LEU A 1 13.96 -5.76 -17.16
C LEU A 1 15.24 -6.57 -17.04
N VAL A 2 16.36 -6.08 -17.56
CA VAL A 2 17.65 -6.78 -17.56
C VAL A 2 18.66 -5.89 -16.87
N VAL A 3 19.28 -6.41 -15.80
CA VAL A 3 20.35 -5.74 -15.07
C VAL A 3 21.58 -6.63 -15.12
N TRP A 4 22.63 -6.15 -15.77
CA TRP A 4 23.89 -6.89 -15.88
C TRP A 4 24.60 -6.95 -14.52
N PRO A 5 25.38 -8.01 -14.23
CA PRO A 5 26.07 -8.18 -12.95
C PRO A 5 26.89 -6.95 -12.54
N LYS A 6 27.61 -6.33 -13.48
CA LYS A 6 28.40 -5.12 -13.21
C LYS A 6 27.54 -3.94 -12.73
N VAL A 7 26.37 -3.74 -13.34
CA VAL A 7 25.43 -2.66 -12.96
C VAL A 7 24.77 -2.99 -11.63
N PHE A 8 24.43 -4.26 -11.42
CA PHE A 8 23.88 -4.76 -10.16
C PHE A 8 24.84 -4.51 -9.01
N GLU A 9 26.08 -4.97 -9.10
CA GLU A 9 27.08 -4.80 -8.04
C GLU A 9 27.36 -3.32 -7.73
N ALA A 10 27.50 -2.49 -8.76
CA ALA A 10 27.71 -1.05 -8.59
C ALA A 10 26.53 -0.33 -7.91
N ASN A 11 25.31 -0.87 -8.01
CA ASN A 11 24.08 -0.25 -7.49
C ASN A 11 23.37 -1.15 -6.47
N ARG A 12 24.08 -2.11 -5.86
CA ARG A 12 23.51 -3.17 -5.03
C ARG A 12 22.65 -2.62 -3.89
N ARG A 13 23.11 -1.53 -3.26
CA ARG A 13 22.35 -0.82 -2.22
C ARG A 13 20.99 -0.34 -2.76
N ILE A 14 20.98 0.44 -3.83
CA ILE A 14 19.76 0.99 -4.42
C ILE A 14 18.80 -0.14 -4.81
N ILE A 15 19.29 -1.20 -5.45
CA ILE A 15 18.45 -2.32 -5.91
C ILE A 15 17.79 -3.06 -4.74
N LEU A 16 18.51 -3.23 -3.63
CA LEU A 16 18.02 -4.00 -2.48
C LEU A 16 17.27 -3.15 -1.44
N SER A 17 17.48 -1.83 -1.39
CA SER A 17 16.93 -0.97 -0.33
C SER A 17 15.90 0.04 -0.80
N ALA A 18 15.90 0.44 -2.07
CA ALA A 18 15.00 1.49 -2.54
C ALA A 18 13.56 0.99 -2.65
N SER A 19 12.61 1.79 -2.19
CA SER A 19 11.18 1.56 -2.35
C SER A 19 10.68 1.90 -3.76
N MET A 20 11.37 2.83 -4.43
CA MET A 20 11.10 3.22 -5.82
C MET A 20 12.41 3.48 -6.54
N ILE A 21 12.50 3.02 -7.79
CA ILE A 21 13.73 3.11 -8.58
C ILE A 21 13.41 3.70 -9.95
N ALA A 22 14.14 4.74 -10.35
CA ALA A 22 14.23 5.15 -11.74
C ALA A 22 15.34 4.35 -12.44
N ALA A 23 15.02 3.74 -13.57
CA ALA A 23 15.97 3.01 -14.40
C ALA A 23 16.09 3.69 -15.77
N ARG A 24 17.31 4.05 -16.16
CA ARG A 24 17.64 4.55 -17.49
C ARG A 24 18.42 3.48 -18.25
N GLY A 25 18.00 3.23 -19.49
CA GLY A 25 18.47 2.09 -20.24
C GLY A 25 18.02 2.12 -21.69
N MET A 26 18.27 1.01 -22.36
CA MET A 26 17.88 0.78 -23.74
C MET A 26 16.76 -0.26 -23.78
N ILE A 27 15.80 -0.06 -24.67
CA ILE A 27 14.79 -1.06 -24.97
C ILE A 27 15.32 -1.94 -26.10
N GLN A 28 15.27 -3.25 -25.90
CA GLN A 28 15.48 -4.26 -26.92
C GLN A 28 14.15 -4.99 -27.13
N ARG A 29 13.73 -5.10 -28.38
CA ARG A 29 12.48 -5.77 -28.77
C ARG A 29 12.81 -6.96 -29.64
N GLU A 30 12.29 -8.12 -29.27
CA GLU A 30 12.38 -9.35 -30.04
C GLU A 30 10.98 -9.94 -30.15
N GLY A 31 10.37 -9.78 -31.32
CA GLY A 31 8.96 -10.11 -31.53
C GLY A 31 8.06 -9.38 -30.52
N GLU A 32 7.31 -10.15 -29.73
CA GLU A 32 6.41 -9.63 -28.70
C GLU A 32 7.11 -9.33 -27.36
N VAL A 33 8.37 -9.74 -27.20
CA VAL A 33 9.11 -9.59 -25.95
C VAL A 33 9.89 -8.29 -25.92
N VAL A 34 9.77 -7.56 -24.80
CA VAL A 34 10.47 -6.29 -24.56
C VAL A 34 11.45 -6.45 -23.39
N HIS A 35 12.74 -6.40 -23.70
CA HIS A 35 13.82 -6.38 -22.72
C HIS A 35 14.26 -4.93 -22.48
N PHE A 36 14.03 -4.40 -21.27
CA PHE A 36 14.61 -3.11 -20.87
C PHE A 36 15.98 -3.33 -20.21
N VAL A 37 17.06 -3.03 -20.91
CA VAL A 37 18.43 -3.18 -20.45
C VAL A 37 18.88 -1.93 -19.70
N VAL A 38 19.13 -2.06 -18.41
CA VAL A 38 19.44 -0.92 -17.53
C VAL A 38 20.92 -0.58 -17.54
N HIS A 39 21.24 0.71 -17.67
CA HIS A 39 22.60 1.24 -17.56
C HIS A 39 22.81 2.09 -16.30
N ARG A 40 21.77 2.79 -15.84
CA ARG A 40 21.83 3.64 -14.64
C ARG A 40 20.57 3.49 -13.81
N LEU A 41 20.76 3.43 -12.50
CA LEU A 41 19.69 3.36 -11.51
C LEU A 41 19.76 4.60 -10.61
N SER A 42 18.61 5.04 -10.10
CA SER A 42 18.51 6.14 -9.16
C SER A 42 17.40 5.84 -8.17
N ASP A 43 17.69 6.06 -6.89
CA ASP A 43 16.72 5.90 -5.81
C ASP A 43 15.72 7.06 -5.84
N LEU A 44 14.43 6.74 -5.88
CA LEU A 44 13.32 7.68 -5.84
C LEU A 44 12.47 7.49 -4.58
N SER A 45 12.98 6.81 -3.55
CA SER A 45 12.27 6.58 -2.29
C SER A 45 11.81 7.88 -1.64
N ASP A 46 12.65 8.91 -1.63
CA ASP A 46 12.26 10.23 -1.09
C ASP A 46 11.17 10.90 -1.93
N ALA A 47 11.25 10.76 -3.25
CA ALA A 47 10.23 11.28 -4.15
C ALA A 47 8.89 10.56 -3.92
N LEU A 48 8.90 9.24 -3.71
CA LEU A 48 7.72 8.46 -3.36
C LEU A 48 7.17 8.87 -1.98
N ALA A 49 8.02 8.98 -0.96
CA ALA A 49 7.63 9.41 0.38
C ALA A 49 6.98 10.80 0.37
N SER A 50 7.46 11.69 -0.50
CA SER A 50 6.88 13.03 -0.64
C SER A 50 5.45 13.03 -1.17
N VAL A 51 4.99 12.00 -1.89
CA VAL A 51 3.66 11.96 -2.52
C VAL A 51 2.54 12.09 -1.49
N GLY A 52 2.67 11.44 -0.33
CA GLY A 52 1.68 11.52 0.75
C GLY A 52 1.53 12.91 1.37
N ASN A 53 2.51 13.79 1.17
CA ASN A 53 2.50 15.15 1.70
C ASN A 53 2.02 16.20 0.67
N ARG A 54 1.60 15.80 -0.53
CA ARG A 54 1.22 16.73 -1.62
C ARG A 54 -0.23 17.24 -1.56
N GLY A 55 -0.93 16.98 -0.45
CA GLY A 55 -2.30 17.42 -0.21
C GLY A 55 -3.31 16.27 -0.19
N ALA A 56 -4.57 16.60 0.12
CA ALA A 56 -5.63 15.61 0.19
C ALA A 56 -5.85 14.97 -1.19
N PHE A 57 -5.64 13.66 -1.31
CA PHE A 57 -6.18 12.89 -2.41
C PHE A 57 -7.70 12.88 -2.23
N PRO A 58 -8.49 13.48 -3.13
CA PRO A 58 -9.93 13.43 -3.02
C PRO A 58 -10.36 11.99 -3.27
N LEU A 59 -10.52 11.22 -2.19
CA LEU A 59 -11.14 9.91 -2.27
C LEU A 59 -12.56 10.15 -2.78
N PRO A 60 -12.99 9.52 -3.88
CA PRO A 60 -14.38 9.56 -4.27
C PRO A 60 -15.20 8.98 -3.11
N HIS A 61 -16.11 9.78 -2.55
CA HIS A 61 -16.98 9.37 -1.45
C HIS A 61 -17.64 8.03 -1.78
N GLY A 62 -17.19 6.99 -1.11
CA GLY A 62 -17.67 5.63 -1.30
C GLY A 62 -18.16 5.13 0.04
N ARG A 63 -19.28 4.40 0.06
CA ARG A 63 -20.00 3.94 1.27
C ARG A 63 -19.17 3.21 2.35
N GLY A 64 -17.87 2.94 2.11
CA GLY A 64 -16.95 2.36 3.08
C GLY A 64 -16.01 3.35 3.78
N ASP A 65 -16.10 4.66 3.53
CA ASP A 65 -15.22 5.69 4.09
C ASP A 65 -15.78 6.41 5.34
N GLU A 66 -16.91 5.93 5.86
CA GLU A 66 -17.62 6.47 7.04
C GLU A 66 -16.78 6.49 8.34
N PHE A 67 -15.59 5.87 8.35
CA PHE A 67 -14.66 5.91 9.48
C PHE A 67 -13.71 7.12 9.43
N HIS A 68 -13.48 7.69 8.24
CA HIS A 68 -12.60 8.85 8.04
C HIS A 68 -13.35 10.18 8.12
N ASN A 69 -14.62 10.19 7.72
CA ASN A 69 -15.52 11.33 7.90
C ASN A 69 -16.44 10.99 9.05
N ALA A 70 -16.41 11.79 10.12
CA ALA A 70 -17.22 11.61 11.33
C ALA A 70 -18.60 11.00 11.02
N SER A 71 -18.95 9.91 11.73
CA SER A 71 -20.14 9.12 11.45
C SER A 71 -21.37 10.02 11.22
N PRO A 72 -22.15 9.82 10.15
CA PRO A 72 -23.40 10.55 9.97
C PRO A 72 -24.24 10.41 11.24
N ALA A 73 -24.92 11.49 11.64
CA ALA A 73 -25.85 11.43 12.77
C ALA A 73 -26.76 10.20 12.60
N PRO A 74 -26.95 9.36 13.64
CA PRO A 74 -27.66 8.10 13.49
C PRO A 74 -29.03 8.34 12.84
N ASP A 75 -29.29 7.65 11.73
CA ASP A 75 -30.62 7.70 11.09
C ASP A 75 -31.67 7.37 12.16
N PRO A 76 -32.70 8.22 12.37
CA PRO A 76 -33.76 7.95 13.34
C PRO A 76 -34.47 6.60 13.14
N ARG A 77 -34.35 6.02 11.94
CA ARG A 77 -34.90 4.71 11.59
C ARG A 77 -33.94 3.56 11.88
N HIS A 78 -32.70 3.83 12.27
CA HIS A 78 -31.75 2.80 12.65
C HIS A 78 -32.17 2.19 14.00
N PRO A 79 -32.29 0.87 14.12
CA PRO A 79 -32.64 0.25 15.40
C PRO A 79 -31.56 0.61 16.42
N LYS A 80 -31.97 1.28 17.51
CA LYS A 80 -31.06 1.56 18.62
C LYS A 80 -30.48 0.23 19.11
N PRO A 81 -29.15 0.14 19.37
CA PRO A 81 -28.59 -1.04 20.01
C PRO A 81 -29.32 -1.24 21.33
N ARG A 82 -30.16 -2.27 21.36
CA ARG A 82 -30.80 -2.75 22.58
C ARG A 82 -29.73 -3.40 23.41
N ASP A 83 -29.72 -3.07 24.70
CA ASP A 83 -28.81 -3.68 25.66
C ASP A 83 -29.15 -5.18 25.74
N MET A 84 -28.37 -6.00 25.02
CA MET A 84 -28.64 -7.42 24.88
C MET A 84 -28.06 -8.14 26.10
N PHE A 85 -28.80 -8.13 27.21
CA PHE A 85 -28.53 -8.95 28.40
C PHE A 85 -28.89 -10.43 28.15
N ILE A 86 -28.35 -11.02 27.07
CA ILE A 86 -28.33 -12.47 26.91
C ILE A 86 -27.00 -12.94 27.51
N ARG A 87 -27.09 -13.67 28.64
CA ARG A 87 -25.92 -14.14 29.41
C ARG A 87 -24.91 -14.95 28.60
N ASP A 88 -25.30 -15.46 27.43
CA ASP A 88 -24.51 -16.43 26.66
C ASP A 88 -23.87 -15.86 25.39
N LEU A 89 -23.98 -14.54 25.12
CA LEU A 89 -23.40 -13.88 23.94
C LEU A 89 -22.50 -12.69 24.30
N HIS A 90 -21.67 -12.86 25.34
CA HIS A 90 -20.73 -11.82 25.74
C HIS A 90 -19.61 -11.64 24.69
N LEU A 91 -19.40 -10.39 24.26
CA LEU A 91 -18.41 -9.97 23.27
C LEU A 91 -16.96 -10.34 23.66
N ASP A 92 -16.70 -10.60 24.95
CA ASP A 92 -15.39 -11.05 25.46
C ASP A 92 -14.94 -12.41 24.91
N THR A 93 -15.84 -13.18 24.31
CA THR A 93 -15.52 -14.50 23.74
C THR A 93 -14.77 -14.38 22.40
N ILE A 94 -14.89 -13.25 21.69
CA ILE A 94 -14.20 -13.03 20.41
C ILE A 94 -12.80 -12.46 20.69
N LYS A 95 -11.96 -13.27 21.33
CA LYS A 95 -10.53 -12.96 21.49
C LYS A 95 -9.77 -13.56 20.31
N VAL A 96 -9.66 -12.81 19.23
CA VAL A 96 -8.82 -13.17 18.07
C VAL A 96 -7.35 -13.11 18.50
N ARG A 97 -6.67 -14.27 18.55
CA ARG A 97 -5.22 -14.32 18.81
C ARG A 97 -4.47 -13.74 17.61
N THR A 98 -3.71 -12.67 17.82
CA THR A 98 -2.74 -12.17 16.85
C THR A 98 -1.63 -13.22 16.68
N LYS A 99 -1.38 -13.64 15.44
CA LYS A 99 -0.30 -14.55 15.10
C LYS A 99 0.95 -13.73 14.82
N ASP A 100 1.89 -13.75 15.76
CA ASP A 100 3.19 -13.11 15.56
C ASP A 100 3.99 -13.91 14.52
N PHE A 101 4.36 -13.27 13.43
CA PHE A 101 5.26 -13.83 12.43
C PHE A 101 6.68 -13.41 12.78
N ARG A 102 7.48 -14.36 13.29
CA ARG A 102 8.93 -14.23 13.50
C ARG A 102 9.68 -15.00 12.43
#